data_AF-A0A932DMV5-F1
#
_entry.id   AF-A0A932DMV5-F1
#
_cell.length_a   1.000
_cell.length_b   1.000
_cell.length_c   1.000
_cell.angle_alpha   90.00
_cell.angle_beta   90.00
_cell.angle_gamma   90.00
#
_symmetry.space_group_name_H-M   'P 1'
#
loop_
_entity.id
_entity.type
_entity.pdbx_description
1 polymer ?
#
loop_
_entity_poly.entity_id
_entity_poly.type
_entity_poly.pdbx_seq_one_letter_code
_entity_poly.pdbx_strand_id
1 'polypeptide(L)'
;MPEDDLSIGFRFSRREWESARLTPQLARDNPNLYKVKLINSLGFEREGQIFGGHSKKVWEYLVSSGTFDFGSIQLDPDSFVSYSRSSERVIQLGAAPIPAELKGQILFDDAAFGREEEALYRFSHEVSHPFAAELATKDQRVDNIYRTAYTARNHGSGRGFSGLGSLDFYKSRGPEVQAKEDATELVNMYLWNEDYFDRFLIFLSDPRYAEERENAGLVAMDQVSGDRLKRIIVEAVSRLIA
;
A
#
# COMPACT_ATOMS: atom_id res chain seq x y z
N MET A 1 17.77 -0.30 -26.80
CA MET A 1 16.53 -0.27 -25.99
C MET A 1 15.67 0.82 -26.58
N PRO A 2 14.43 0.53 -27.02
CA PRO A 2 13.53 1.56 -27.50
C PRO A 2 13.21 2.51 -26.33
N GLU A 3 13.23 3.81 -26.59
CA GLU A 3 12.66 4.81 -25.69
C GLU A 3 11.15 4.59 -25.71
N ASP A 4 10.66 3.76 -24.79
CA ASP A 4 9.21 3.58 -24.61
C ASP A 4 8.64 4.90 -24.09
N ASP A 5 8.09 5.64 -25.04
CA ASP A 5 7.33 6.86 -24.91
C ASP A 5 6.03 6.55 -24.17
N LEU A 6 6.11 6.46 -22.83
CA LEU A 6 4.95 6.56 -21.95
C LEU A 6 4.47 8.03 -21.93
N SER A 7 4.16 8.58 -23.11
CA SER A 7 3.74 9.97 -23.30
C SER A 7 2.29 10.18 -22.88
N ILE A 8 2.10 10.24 -21.56
CA ILE A 8 0.99 10.99 -21.00
C ILE A 8 1.36 12.49 -21.08
N GLY A 9 1.40 13.07 -22.28
CA GLY A 9 1.46 14.53 -22.52
C GLY A 9 2.59 15.37 -21.88
N PHE A 10 3.42 14.82 -21.00
CA PHE A 10 4.46 15.48 -20.24
C PHE A 10 5.82 14.93 -20.67
N ARG A 11 6.60 15.74 -21.37
CA ARG A 11 7.94 15.35 -21.84
C ARG A 11 8.97 15.63 -20.74
N PHE A 12 9.08 14.72 -19.77
CA PHE A 12 10.26 14.64 -18.93
C PHE A 12 11.19 13.58 -19.50
N SER A 13 12.45 13.94 -19.73
CA SER A 13 13.47 12.96 -20.06
C SER A 13 13.65 11.96 -18.92
N ARG A 14 14.13 10.76 -19.26
CA ARG A 14 14.47 9.73 -18.27
C ARG A 14 15.37 10.26 -17.15
N ARG A 15 16.38 11.05 -17.53
CA ARG A 15 17.32 11.68 -16.62
C ARG A 15 16.64 12.66 -15.65
N GLU A 16 15.68 13.44 -16.14
CA GLU A 16 14.95 14.41 -15.29
C GLU A 16 14.20 13.71 -14.17
N TRP A 17 13.43 12.67 -14.47
CA TRP A 17 12.70 11.98 -13.40
C TRP A 17 13.61 11.09 -12.55
N GLU A 18 14.60 10.39 -13.12
CA GLU A 18 15.53 9.58 -12.32
C GLU A 18 16.28 10.40 -11.26
N SER A 19 16.63 11.66 -11.58
CA SER A 19 17.30 12.58 -10.66
C SER A 19 16.36 13.32 -9.69
N ALA A 20 15.05 13.36 -9.97
CA ALA A 20 14.07 13.98 -9.10
C ALA A 20 13.90 13.21 -7.78
N ARG A 21 13.59 13.94 -6.69
CA ARG A 21 13.31 13.39 -5.37
C ARG A 21 11.84 13.55 -5.00
N LEU A 22 11.21 12.48 -4.52
CA LEU A 22 9.84 12.54 -4.02
C LEU A 22 9.79 13.37 -2.72
N THR A 23 9.38 14.64 -2.85
CA THR A 23 9.33 15.60 -1.76
C THR A 23 8.04 16.43 -1.79
N PRO A 24 7.60 16.99 -0.65
CA PRO A 24 6.50 17.95 -0.60
C PRO A 24 6.68 19.12 -1.58
N GLN A 25 7.92 19.62 -1.67
CA GLN A 25 8.25 20.73 -2.56
C GLN A 25 8.08 20.36 -4.03
N LEU A 26 8.52 19.16 -4.42
CA LEU A 26 8.29 18.68 -5.80
C LEU A 26 6.80 18.50 -6.09
N ALA A 27 6.02 17.97 -5.14
CA ALA A 27 4.57 17.84 -5.29
C ALA A 27 3.87 19.20 -5.48
N ARG A 28 4.38 20.26 -4.85
CA ARG A 28 3.88 21.64 -4.98
C ARG A 28 4.31 22.30 -6.29
N ASP A 29 5.61 22.27 -6.59
CA ASP A 29 6.20 23.05 -7.69
C ASP A 29 6.03 22.37 -9.05
N ASN A 30 6.08 21.03 -9.08
CA ASN A 30 5.97 20.25 -10.30
C ASN A 30 5.25 18.91 -10.04
N PRO A 31 3.93 18.95 -9.80
CA PRO A 31 3.14 17.77 -9.46
C PRO A 31 3.21 16.67 -10.54
N ASN A 32 3.38 17.04 -11.81
CA ASN A 32 3.48 16.06 -12.89
C ASN A 32 4.82 15.31 -12.83
N LEU A 33 5.93 15.98 -12.55
CA LEU A 33 7.21 15.30 -12.34
C LEU A 33 7.17 14.40 -11.11
N TYR A 34 6.50 14.82 -10.04
CA TYR A 34 6.27 13.96 -8.87
C TYR A 34 5.53 12.67 -9.24
N LYS A 35 4.40 12.78 -9.96
CA LYS A 35 3.59 11.62 -10.40
C LYS A 35 4.38 10.71 -11.35
N VAL A 36 5.10 11.28 -12.30
CA VAL A 36 5.95 10.52 -13.24
C VAL A 36 7.01 9.77 -12.47
N LYS A 37 7.72 10.41 -11.54
CA LYS A 37 8.69 9.76 -10.65
C LYS A 37 8.04 8.61 -9.88
N LEU A 38 6.91 8.87 -9.24
CA LEU A 38 6.18 7.90 -8.41
C LEU A 38 5.82 6.62 -9.20
N ILE A 39 5.19 6.78 -10.37
CA ILE A 39 4.75 5.66 -11.22
C ILE A 39 5.94 4.89 -11.82
N ASN A 40 7.02 5.58 -12.17
CA ASN A 40 8.21 4.95 -12.77
C ASN A 40 9.19 4.39 -11.73
N SER A 41 9.03 4.75 -10.46
CA SER A 41 9.80 4.17 -9.35
C SER A 41 9.13 2.93 -8.74
N LEU A 42 7.84 2.66 -9.04
CA LEU A 42 7.25 1.35 -8.75
C LEU A 42 7.92 0.26 -9.60
N GLY A 43 8.37 -0.80 -8.95
CA GLY A 43 9.08 -1.92 -9.58
C GLY A 43 10.55 -1.61 -9.90
N PHE A 44 11.08 -0.48 -9.43
CA PHE A 44 12.49 -0.15 -9.62
C PHE A 44 13.38 -0.96 -8.66
N GLU A 45 14.50 -1.45 -9.18
CA GLU A 45 15.51 -2.16 -8.38
C GLU A 45 16.53 -1.17 -7.82
N ARG A 46 16.69 -1.15 -6.51
CA ARG A 46 17.74 -0.39 -5.83
C ARG A 46 18.51 -1.33 -4.91
N GLU A 47 19.83 -1.35 -5.08
CA GLU A 47 20.74 -2.15 -4.22
C GLU A 47 20.38 -3.65 -4.20
N GLY A 48 19.88 -4.20 -5.31
CA GLY A 48 19.48 -5.61 -5.42
C GLY A 48 18.06 -5.92 -4.91
N GLN A 49 17.30 -4.91 -4.49
CA GLN A 49 15.92 -5.05 -4.03
C GLN A 49 14.94 -4.38 -4.98
N ILE A 50 13.93 -5.12 -5.42
CA ILE A 50 12.80 -4.60 -6.22
C ILE A 50 11.73 -4.12 -5.25
N PHE A 51 11.41 -2.82 -5.30
CA PHE A 51 10.37 -2.23 -4.49
C PHE A 51 9.09 -2.08 -5.31
N GLY A 52 7.97 -2.66 -4.86
CA GLY A 52 6.67 -2.50 -5.52
C GLY A 52 6.57 -3.21 -6.88
N GLY A 53 7.29 -4.34 -7.07
CA GLY A 53 7.31 -5.07 -8.34
C GLY A 53 5.92 -5.48 -8.83
N HIS A 54 5.11 -6.09 -7.96
CA HIS A 54 3.72 -6.41 -8.29
C HIS A 54 2.83 -5.16 -8.27
N SER A 55 3.15 -4.18 -7.44
CA SER A 55 2.42 -2.90 -7.38
C SER A 55 2.42 -2.17 -8.72
N LYS A 56 3.54 -2.23 -9.47
CA LYS A 56 3.63 -1.72 -10.84
C LYS A 56 2.66 -2.40 -11.79
N LYS A 57 2.61 -3.74 -11.76
CA LYS A 57 1.67 -4.52 -12.58
C LYS A 57 0.21 -4.23 -12.22
N VAL A 58 -0.09 -4.06 -10.94
CA VAL A 58 -1.43 -3.65 -10.48
C VAL A 58 -1.80 -2.27 -10.99
N TRP A 59 -0.88 -1.30 -10.93
CA TRP A 59 -1.12 0.02 -11.53
C TRP A 59 -1.44 -0.08 -13.02
N GLU A 60 -0.64 -0.82 -13.80
CA GLU A 60 -0.86 -1.02 -15.24
C GLU A 60 -2.20 -1.72 -15.54
N TYR A 61 -2.56 -2.72 -14.73
CA TYR A 61 -3.85 -3.39 -14.79
C TYR A 61 -5.02 -2.42 -14.52
N LEU A 62 -4.93 -1.59 -13.49
CA LEU A 62 -5.98 -0.61 -13.16
C LEU A 62 -6.09 0.50 -14.21
N VAL A 63 -4.98 0.87 -14.87
CA VAL A 63 -4.99 1.80 -15.99
C VAL A 63 -5.63 1.19 -17.23
N SER A 64 -5.22 -0.02 -17.61
CA SER A 64 -5.77 -0.71 -18.79
C SER A 64 -7.25 -1.08 -18.66
N SER A 65 -7.74 -1.32 -17.44
CA SER A 65 -9.17 -1.51 -17.15
C SER A 65 -9.97 -0.20 -17.09
N GLY A 66 -9.31 0.96 -17.18
CA GLY A 66 -9.94 2.27 -17.08
C GLY A 66 -10.42 2.64 -15.67
N THR A 67 -9.92 1.94 -14.64
CA THR A 67 -10.20 2.25 -13.24
C THR A 67 -9.48 3.53 -12.81
N PHE A 68 -8.23 3.67 -13.23
CA PHE A 68 -7.42 4.86 -13.00
C PHE A 68 -6.73 5.34 -14.28
N ASP A 69 -6.26 6.57 -14.22
CA ASP A 69 -5.35 7.18 -15.16
C ASP A 69 -4.38 8.10 -14.41
N PHE A 70 -3.50 8.78 -15.13
CA PHE A 70 -2.57 9.74 -14.52
C PHE A 70 -3.26 10.97 -13.90
N GLY A 71 -4.42 11.36 -14.43
CA GLY A 71 -5.24 12.44 -13.91
C GLY A 71 -5.91 12.10 -12.58
N SER A 72 -6.08 10.80 -12.31
CA SER A 72 -6.69 10.26 -11.08
C SER A 72 -5.87 10.59 -9.83
N ILE A 73 -4.56 10.83 -9.97
CA ILE A 73 -3.70 11.16 -8.83
C ILE A 73 -3.83 12.65 -8.49
N GLN A 74 -4.26 12.97 -7.29
CA GLN A 74 -4.28 14.31 -6.71
C GLN A 74 -3.27 14.36 -5.57
N LEU A 75 -2.39 15.37 -5.57
CA LEU A 75 -1.33 15.46 -4.56
C LEU A 75 -1.73 16.46 -3.48
N ASP A 76 -1.51 16.10 -2.23
CA ASP A 76 -1.53 17.04 -1.09
C ASP A 76 -0.09 17.23 -0.58
N PRO A 77 0.56 18.38 -0.86
CA PRO A 77 1.92 18.62 -0.40
C PRO A 77 2.01 18.84 1.13
N ASP A 78 0.90 19.14 1.80
CA ASP A 78 0.86 19.56 3.20
C ASP A 78 0.39 18.45 4.15
N SER A 79 -0.02 17.31 3.62
CA SER A 79 -0.50 16.15 4.38
C SER A 79 0.26 14.87 4.04
N PHE A 80 0.36 13.97 5.02
CA PHE A 80 0.83 12.60 4.81
C PHE A 80 -0.34 11.64 4.58
N VAL A 81 -1.57 12.06 4.90
CA VAL A 81 -2.76 11.21 4.77
C VAL A 81 -3.09 11.04 3.30
N SER A 82 -3.42 9.80 2.93
CA SER A 82 -3.87 9.43 1.60
C SER A 82 -5.20 8.71 1.69
N TYR A 83 -5.93 8.73 0.58
CA TYR A 83 -7.12 7.90 0.40
C TYR A 83 -7.40 7.74 -1.09
N SER A 84 -8.09 6.65 -1.42
CA SER A 84 -8.61 6.42 -2.75
C SER A 84 -10.13 6.27 -2.70
N ARG A 85 -10.79 6.80 -3.73
CA ARG A 85 -12.23 6.69 -3.92
C ARG A 85 -12.47 6.08 -5.29
N SER A 86 -12.69 4.77 -5.33
CA SER A 86 -12.92 4.03 -6.57
C SER A 86 -14.11 4.55 -7.38
N SER A 87 -15.18 5.00 -6.71
CA SER A 87 -16.36 5.60 -7.36
C SER A 87 -16.07 6.93 -8.05
N GLU A 88 -15.09 7.68 -7.55
CA GLU A 88 -14.67 8.98 -8.10
C GLU A 88 -13.45 8.84 -9.03
N ARG A 89 -12.84 7.65 -9.10
CA ARG A 89 -11.57 7.40 -9.78
C ARG A 89 -10.47 8.37 -9.35
N VAL A 90 -10.39 8.63 -8.05
CA VAL A 90 -9.38 9.54 -7.46
C VAL A 90 -8.51 8.80 -6.47
N ILE A 91 -7.21 9.06 -6.54
CA ILE A 91 -6.22 8.79 -5.50
C ILE A 91 -5.76 10.15 -4.97
N GLN A 92 -6.18 10.52 -3.76
CA GLN A 92 -5.57 11.62 -3.03
C GLN A 92 -4.32 11.08 -2.32
N LEU A 93 -3.15 11.58 -2.70
CA LEU A 93 -1.88 11.14 -2.15
C LEU A 93 -1.22 12.27 -1.35
N GLY A 94 -1.03 12.05 -0.05
CA GLY A 94 -0.20 12.90 0.78
C GLY A 94 1.28 12.78 0.41
N ALA A 95 1.96 13.91 0.23
CA ALA A 95 3.40 13.98 -0.07
C ALA A 95 4.25 14.41 1.13
N ALA A 96 3.63 14.79 2.26
CA ALA A 96 4.34 15.05 3.50
C ALA A 96 4.87 13.74 4.12
N PRO A 97 6.01 13.78 4.85
CA PRO A 97 6.53 12.61 5.54
C PRO A 97 5.54 12.12 6.60
N ILE A 98 5.55 10.81 6.88
CA ILE A 98 4.79 10.28 8.01
C ILE A 98 5.40 10.85 9.30
N PRO A 99 4.60 11.37 10.25
CA PRO A 99 5.11 11.78 11.56
C PRO A 99 5.88 10.64 12.23
N ALA A 100 7.03 10.95 12.83
CA ALA A 100 7.96 9.93 13.32
C ALA A 100 7.31 8.99 14.36
N GLU A 101 6.44 9.55 15.21
CA GLU A 101 5.66 8.85 16.21
C GLU A 101 4.62 7.89 15.63
N LEU A 102 4.14 8.14 14.41
CA LEU A 102 3.20 7.27 13.71
C LEU A 102 3.90 6.26 12.79
N LYS A 103 5.12 6.58 12.35
CA LYS A 103 5.83 5.77 11.35
C LYS A 103 6.07 4.34 11.84
N GLY A 104 6.62 4.18 13.04
CA GLY A 104 6.85 2.86 13.65
C GLY A 104 5.57 2.09 14.00
N GLN A 105 4.43 2.79 14.06
CA GLN A 105 3.13 2.14 14.21
C GLN A 105 2.58 1.65 12.87
N ILE A 106 2.70 2.46 11.81
CA ILE A 106 2.08 2.20 10.50
C ILE A 106 2.92 1.21 9.69
N LEU A 107 4.23 1.40 9.66
CA LEU A 107 5.17 0.61 8.85
C LEU A 107 5.86 -0.42 9.73
N PHE A 108 5.66 -1.70 9.42
CA PHE A 108 6.51 -2.77 9.95
C PHE A 108 7.94 -2.62 9.41
N ASP A 109 8.97 -2.90 10.20
CA ASP A 109 10.37 -2.64 9.86
C ASP A 109 10.60 -1.19 9.34
N ASP A 110 10.05 -0.18 10.03
CA ASP A 110 10.02 1.22 9.58
C ASP A 110 11.40 1.79 9.21
N ALA A 111 12.47 1.31 9.85
CA ALA A 111 13.85 1.67 9.56
C ALA A 111 14.29 1.34 8.12
N ALA A 112 13.63 0.40 7.45
CA ALA A 112 13.88 0.07 6.05
C ALA A 112 13.27 1.09 5.07
N PHE A 113 12.38 1.98 5.54
CA PHE A 113 11.72 2.96 4.71
C PHE A 113 12.42 4.32 4.81
N GLY A 114 13.07 4.75 3.73
CA GLY A 114 13.39 6.16 3.54
C GLY A 114 12.18 6.97 3.08
N ARG A 115 12.37 8.28 2.89
CA ARG A 115 11.28 9.18 2.45
C ARG A 115 10.67 8.77 1.11
N GLU A 116 11.49 8.34 0.15
CA GLU A 116 10.99 7.95 -1.17
C GLU A 116 10.21 6.64 -1.08
N GLU A 117 10.72 5.69 -0.29
CA GLU A 117 10.09 4.41 -0.02
C GLU A 117 8.75 4.60 0.71
N GLU A 118 8.64 5.52 1.68
CA GLU A 118 7.36 5.89 2.32
C GLU A 118 6.33 6.40 1.31
N ALA A 119 6.74 7.28 0.39
CA ALA A 119 5.85 7.83 -0.63
C ALA A 119 5.37 6.75 -1.61
N LEU A 120 6.28 5.86 -2.02
CA LEU A 120 5.97 4.74 -2.93
C LEU A 120 5.08 3.69 -2.25
N TYR A 121 5.36 3.34 -1.00
CA TYR A 121 4.56 2.38 -0.23
C TYR A 121 3.14 2.89 -0.02
N ARG A 122 2.98 4.17 0.32
CA ARG A 122 1.67 4.82 0.45
C ARG A 122 0.91 4.86 -0.87
N PHE A 123 1.60 5.17 -1.98
CA PHE A 123 0.96 5.10 -3.29
C PHE A 123 0.55 3.68 -3.66
N SER A 124 1.40 2.69 -3.38
CA SER A 124 1.08 1.27 -3.55
C SER A 124 -0.15 0.86 -2.72
N HIS A 125 -0.25 1.34 -1.48
CA HIS A 125 -1.43 1.12 -0.63
C HIS A 125 -2.70 1.66 -1.29
N GLU A 126 -2.66 2.90 -1.78
CA GLU A 126 -3.83 3.50 -2.43
C GLU A 126 -4.24 2.80 -3.72
N VAL A 127 -3.26 2.35 -4.50
CA VAL A 127 -3.46 1.50 -5.69
C VAL A 127 -4.06 0.15 -5.31
N SER A 128 -3.73 -0.38 -4.12
CA SER A 128 -4.19 -1.67 -3.63
C SER A 128 -5.67 -1.67 -3.23
N HIS A 129 -6.27 -0.53 -2.88
CA HIS A 129 -7.70 -0.48 -2.50
C HIS A 129 -8.66 -0.97 -3.61
N PRO A 130 -8.70 -0.38 -4.82
CA PRO A 130 -9.60 -0.87 -5.87
C PRO A 130 -9.22 -2.26 -6.34
N PHE A 131 -7.92 -2.60 -6.34
CA PHE A 131 -7.47 -3.93 -6.70
C PHE A 131 -7.96 -5.00 -5.70
N ALA A 132 -7.85 -4.74 -4.40
CA ALA A 132 -8.36 -5.62 -3.35
C ALA A 132 -9.90 -5.76 -3.42
N ALA A 133 -10.60 -4.66 -3.72
CA ALA A 133 -12.04 -4.70 -3.94
C ALA A 133 -12.40 -5.61 -5.14
N GLU A 134 -11.67 -5.50 -6.24
CA GLU A 134 -11.86 -6.36 -7.40
C GLU A 134 -11.54 -7.83 -7.11
N LEU A 135 -10.44 -8.11 -6.42
CA LEU A 135 -10.11 -9.46 -5.96
C LEU A 135 -11.24 -10.04 -5.10
N ALA A 136 -11.81 -9.27 -4.17
CA ALA A 136 -12.92 -9.71 -3.33
C ALA A 136 -14.18 -10.04 -4.14
N THR A 137 -14.44 -9.33 -5.25
CA THR A 137 -15.56 -9.67 -6.15
C THR A 137 -15.34 -10.93 -6.97
N LYS A 138 -14.08 -11.26 -7.29
CA LYS A 138 -13.71 -12.40 -8.14
C LYS A 138 -13.36 -13.66 -7.35
N ASP A 139 -12.96 -13.52 -6.09
CA ASP A 139 -12.56 -14.61 -5.21
C ASP A 139 -13.11 -14.42 -3.78
N GLN A 140 -14.12 -15.21 -3.43
CA GLN A 140 -14.75 -15.20 -2.10
C GLN A 140 -13.76 -15.44 -0.95
N ARG A 141 -12.60 -16.06 -1.21
CA ARG A 141 -11.57 -16.27 -0.18
C ARG A 141 -10.89 -14.95 0.19
N VAL A 142 -10.79 -14.00 -0.73
CA VAL A 142 -10.27 -12.65 -0.46
C VAL A 142 -11.29 -11.84 0.33
N ASP A 143 -12.59 -11.94 0.01
CA ASP A 143 -13.65 -11.33 0.84
C ASP A 143 -13.63 -11.87 2.29
N ASN A 144 -13.26 -13.14 2.47
CA ASN A 144 -13.09 -13.70 3.82
C ASN A 144 -11.93 -13.08 4.60
N ILE A 145 -10.90 -12.50 3.95
CA ILE A 145 -9.83 -11.75 4.62
C ILE A 145 -10.43 -10.50 5.28
N TYR A 146 -11.24 -9.75 4.54
CA TYR A 146 -11.97 -8.60 5.09
C TYR A 146 -12.85 -8.99 6.28
N ARG A 147 -13.63 -10.08 6.17
CA ARG A 147 -14.48 -10.57 7.27
C ARG A 147 -13.67 -10.97 8.50
N THR A 148 -12.48 -11.54 8.29
CA THR A 148 -11.58 -11.92 9.38
C THR A 148 -11.02 -10.68 10.07
N ALA A 149 -10.58 -9.68 9.30
CA ALA A 149 -10.13 -8.40 9.84
C ALA A 149 -11.24 -7.68 10.63
N TYR A 150 -12.47 -7.70 10.10
CA TYR A 150 -13.63 -7.14 10.79
C TYR A 150 -13.92 -7.84 12.12
N THR A 151 -13.86 -9.18 12.13
CA THR A 151 -14.01 -9.98 13.35
C THR A 151 -12.92 -9.63 14.37
N ALA A 152 -11.67 -9.49 13.92
CA ALA A 152 -10.55 -9.07 14.77
C ALA A 152 -10.78 -7.67 15.36
N ARG A 153 -11.19 -6.68 14.56
CA ARG A 153 -11.48 -5.31 15.04
C ARG A 153 -12.62 -5.27 16.06
N ASN A 154 -13.68 -6.04 15.83
CA ASN A 154 -14.85 -6.07 16.72
C ASN A 154 -14.59 -6.79 18.05
N HIS A 155 -13.84 -7.90 18.04
CA HIS A 155 -13.63 -8.73 19.24
C HIS A 155 -12.29 -8.47 19.94
N GLY A 156 -11.31 -7.94 19.22
CA GLY A 156 -9.94 -7.69 19.68
C GLY A 156 -9.75 -6.33 20.35
N SER A 157 -10.79 -5.75 20.95
CA SER A 157 -10.71 -4.41 21.57
C SER A 157 -10.26 -3.30 20.60
N GLY A 158 -10.70 -3.35 19.34
CA GLY A 158 -10.31 -2.40 18.31
C GLY A 158 -8.96 -2.66 17.64
N ARG A 159 -8.27 -3.76 17.97
CA ARG A 159 -7.02 -4.20 17.32
C ARG A 159 -7.30 -4.99 16.04
N GLY A 160 -6.37 -4.98 15.08
CA GLY A 160 -6.54 -5.69 13.79
C GLY A 160 -5.24 -6.15 13.18
N PHE A 161 -5.19 -6.26 11.85
CA PHE A 161 -4.02 -6.80 11.14
C PHE A 161 -3.08 -5.75 10.57
N SER A 162 -3.41 -4.46 10.62
CA SER A 162 -2.49 -3.38 10.27
C SER A 162 -2.45 -2.27 11.32
N GLY A 163 -1.31 -1.61 11.42
CA GLY A 163 -1.16 -0.42 12.26
C GLY A 163 -1.94 0.77 11.70
N LEU A 164 -2.08 0.85 10.38
CA LEU A 164 -2.86 1.88 9.69
C LEU A 164 -4.33 1.88 10.13
N GLY A 165 -4.98 0.70 10.15
CA GLY A 165 -6.36 0.58 10.64
C GLY A 165 -6.51 0.95 12.12
N SER A 166 -5.42 1.01 12.88
CA SER A 166 -5.41 1.37 14.31
C SER A 166 -5.24 2.88 14.56
N LEU A 167 -5.09 3.71 13.54
CA LEU A 167 -4.99 5.16 13.72
C LEU A 167 -6.34 5.78 14.10
N ASP A 168 -6.32 6.84 14.90
CA ASP A 168 -7.53 7.50 15.42
C ASP A 168 -8.44 8.03 14.31
N PHE A 169 -7.86 8.48 13.19
CA PHE A 169 -8.60 8.88 12.00
C PHE A 169 -9.53 7.76 11.49
N TYR A 170 -9.03 6.52 11.38
CA TYR A 170 -9.84 5.38 10.93
C TYR A 170 -10.74 4.82 12.02
N LYS A 171 -10.30 4.82 13.29
CA LYS A 171 -11.12 4.42 14.43
C LYS A 171 -12.43 5.21 14.51
N SER A 172 -12.37 6.52 14.29
CA SER A 172 -13.55 7.40 14.31
C SER A 172 -14.59 7.05 13.24
N ARG A 173 -14.19 6.31 12.19
CA ARG A 173 -15.05 5.88 11.07
C ARG A 173 -15.62 4.46 11.24
N GLY A 174 -15.30 3.79 12.35
CA GLY A 174 -15.87 2.50 12.71
C GLY A 174 -15.07 1.28 12.23
N PRO A 175 -15.42 0.08 12.72
CA PRO A 175 -14.66 -1.16 12.49
C PRO A 175 -14.66 -1.63 11.04
N GLU A 176 -15.68 -1.28 10.25
CA GLU A 176 -15.80 -1.64 8.84
C GLU A 176 -14.72 -0.95 8.00
N VAL A 177 -14.46 0.34 8.25
CA VAL A 177 -13.39 1.08 7.56
C VAL A 177 -12.04 0.52 7.98
N GLN A 178 -11.81 0.33 9.29
CA GLN A 178 -10.55 -0.23 9.80
C GLN A 178 -10.24 -1.62 9.20
N ALA A 179 -11.26 -2.47 9.07
CA ALA A 179 -11.09 -3.80 8.48
C ALA A 179 -10.78 -3.75 6.97
N LYS A 180 -11.28 -2.73 6.24
CA LYS A 180 -10.90 -2.51 4.83
C LYS A 180 -9.43 -2.10 4.75
N GLU A 181 -8.99 -1.18 5.59
CA GLU A 181 -7.57 -0.78 5.67
C GLU A 181 -6.67 -1.97 6.02
N ASP A 182 -7.08 -2.82 6.98
CA ASP A 182 -6.36 -4.06 7.33
C ASP A 182 -6.23 -5.00 6.13
N ALA A 183 -7.34 -5.29 5.43
CA ALA A 183 -7.32 -6.20 4.30
C ALA A 183 -6.54 -5.63 3.10
N THR A 184 -6.70 -4.34 2.81
CA THR A 184 -5.93 -3.64 1.77
C THR A 184 -4.44 -3.64 2.11
N GLU A 185 -4.07 -3.39 3.36
CA GLU A 185 -2.67 -3.36 3.75
C GLU A 185 -2.01 -4.74 3.63
N LEU A 186 -2.69 -5.83 4.02
CA LEU A 186 -2.14 -7.18 3.84
C LEU A 186 -1.89 -7.50 2.37
N VAL A 187 -2.76 -7.06 1.46
CA VAL A 187 -2.54 -7.17 0.01
C VAL A 187 -1.38 -6.29 -0.43
N ASN A 188 -1.33 -5.04 0.03
CA ASN A 188 -0.28 -4.08 -0.28
C ASN A 188 1.11 -4.59 0.14
N MET A 189 1.24 -5.17 1.33
CA MET A 189 2.50 -5.75 1.82
C MET A 189 3.06 -6.79 0.85
N TYR A 190 2.21 -7.70 0.36
CA TYR A 190 2.61 -8.67 -0.66
C TYR A 190 2.96 -8.01 -1.99
N LEU A 191 2.17 -7.03 -2.43
CA LEU A 191 2.40 -6.31 -3.69
C LEU A 191 3.68 -5.46 -3.67
N TRP A 192 4.05 -4.98 -2.48
CA TRP A 192 5.25 -4.20 -2.23
C TRP A 192 6.49 -5.08 -2.31
N ASN A 193 6.55 -6.14 -1.49
CA ASN A 193 7.66 -7.06 -1.41
C ASN A 193 7.24 -8.36 -0.70
N GLU A 194 7.44 -9.50 -1.35
CA GLU A 194 6.98 -10.80 -0.81
C GLU A 194 7.68 -11.17 0.51
N ASP A 195 8.99 -10.91 0.62
CA ASP A 195 9.75 -11.17 1.83
C ASP A 195 9.30 -10.27 2.99
N TYR A 196 8.95 -9.01 2.70
CA TYR A 196 8.40 -8.08 3.68
C TYR A 196 7.09 -8.61 4.28
N PHE A 197 6.19 -9.10 3.42
CA PHE A 197 4.94 -9.71 3.86
C PHE A 197 5.18 -10.98 4.68
N ASP A 198 6.12 -11.84 4.29
CA ASP A 198 6.48 -13.04 5.05
C ASP A 198 7.02 -12.71 6.44
N ARG A 199 7.92 -11.73 6.55
CA ARG A 199 8.42 -11.26 7.84
C ARG A 199 7.30 -10.68 8.70
N PHE A 200 6.35 -9.97 8.11
CA PHE A 200 5.19 -9.45 8.82
C PHE A 200 4.30 -10.57 9.38
N LEU A 201 4.04 -11.64 8.61
CA LEU A 201 3.27 -12.78 9.10
C LEU A 201 3.97 -13.53 10.24
N ILE A 202 5.29 -13.67 10.17
CA ILE A 202 6.11 -14.20 11.28
C ILE A 202 6.01 -13.29 12.50
N PHE A 203 6.10 -11.97 12.29
CA PHE A 203 5.93 -10.99 13.35
C PHE A 203 4.55 -11.11 14.02
N LEU A 204 3.48 -11.38 13.27
CA LEU A 204 2.14 -11.61 13.83
C LEU A 204 2.02 -12.91 14.64
N SER A 205 2.82 -13.94 14.32
CA SER A 205 2.73 -15.27 14.93
C SER A 205 3.68 -15.53 16.09
N ASP A 206 4.81 -14.83 16.14
CA ASP A 206 5.86 -15.10 17.09
C ASP A 206 5.57 -14.44 18.46
N PRO A 207 5.44 -15.21 19.56
CA PRO A 207 5.17 -14.66 20.89
C PRO A 207 6.22 -13.63 21.38
N ARG A 208 7.44 -13.65 20.85
CA ARG A 208 8.51 -12.71 21.23
C ARG A 208 8.17 -11.24 20.93
N TYR A 209 7.29 -10.99 19.95
CA TYR A 209 6.88 -9.63 19.57
C TYR A 209 5.51 -9.23 20.14
N ALA A 210 5.02 -9.90 21.20
CA ALA A 210 3.69 -9.61 21.74
C ALA A 210 3.52 -8.14 22.14
N GLU A 211 4.44 -7.57 22.90
CA GLU A 211 4.38 -6.18 23.35
C GLU A 211 4.41 -5.18 22.18
N GLU A 212 5.28 -5.41 21.20
CA GLU A 212 5.40 -4.56 20.01
C GLU A 212 4.10 -4.56 19.18
N ARG A 213 3.49 -5.74 18.98
CA ARG A 213 2.17 -5.86 18.34
C ARG A 213 1.09 -5.11 19.10
N GLU A 214 1.04 -5.25 20.42
CA GLU A 214 0.03 -4.57 21.23
C GLU A 214 0.17 -3.05 21.14
N ASN A 215 1.40 -2.53 21.17
CA ASN A 215 1.69 -1.11 20.99
C ASN A 215 1.31 -0.60 19.61
N ALA A 216 1.45 -1.43 18.56
CA ALA A 216 1.00 -1.10 17.21
C ALA A 216 -0.53 -1.26 17.01
N GLY A 217 -1.26 -1.80 18.00
CA GLY A 217 -2.69 -2.06 17.91
C GLY A 217 -3.03 -3.30 17.06
N LEU A 218 -2.15 -4.29 17.05
CA LEU A 218 -2.27 -5.50 16.25
C LEU A 218 -2.75 -6.70 17.06
N VAL A 219 -3.45 -7.63 16.40
CA VAL A 219 -3.79 -8.94 16.97
C VAL A 219 -2.70 -9.96 16.66
N ALA A 220 -2.54 -10.96 17.52
CA ALA A 220 -1.72 -12.13 17.20
C ALA A 220 -2.45 -13.02 16.18
N MET A 221 -1.68 -13.68 15.32
CA MET A 221 -2.18 -14.65 14.34
C MET A 221 -1.35 -15.92 14.41
N ASP A 222 -1.97 -17.09 14.58
CA ASP A 222 -1.20 -18.33 14.56
C ASP A 222 -0.58 -18.60 13.17
N GLN A 223 0.51 -19.37 13.14
CA GLN A 223 1.24 -19.65 11.91
C GLN A 223 0.36 -20.29 10.81
N VAL A 224 -0.56 -21.17 11.17
CA VAL A 224 -1.42 -21.87 10.19
C VAL A 224 -2.38 -20.88 9.53
N SER A 225 -2.95 -19.96 10.31
CA SER A 225 -3.77 -18.87 9.81
C SER A 225 -2.97 -17.92 8.92
N GLY A 226 -1.73 -17.57 9.29
CA GLY A 226 -0.80 -16.77 8.50
C GLY A 226 -0.47 -17.41 7.14
N ASP A 227 -0.08 -18.68 7.13
CA ASP A 227 0.23 -19.43 5.91
C ASP A 227 -1.00 -19.55 4.98
N ARG A 228 -2.19 -19.72 5.57
CA ARG A 228 -3.44 -19.74 4.82
C ARG A 228 -3.74 -18.39 4.18
N LEU A 229 -3.58 -17.30 4.93
CA LEU A 229 -3.76 -15.93 4.43
C LEU A 229 -2.80 -15.66 3.27
N LYS A 230 -1.51 -15.98 3.44
CA LYS A 230 -0.49 -15.83 2.41
C LYS A 230 -0.90 -16.50 1.10
N ARG A 231 -1.23 -17.78 1.16
CA ARG A 231 -1.64 -18.56 -0.01
C ARG A 231 -2.86 -17.95 -0.72
N ILE A 232 -3.86 -17.49 0.03
CA ILE A 232 -5.05 -16.86 -0.57
C ILE A 232 -4.64 -15.60 -1.35
N ILE A 233 -3.83 -14.72 -0.75
CA ILE A 233 -3.39 -13.48 -1.39
C ILE A 233 -2.53 -13.80 -2.62
N VAL A 234 -1.51 -14.64 -2.48
CA VAL A 234 -0.60 -15.02 -3.59
C VAL A 234 -1.38 -15.61 -4.76
N GLU A 235 -2.27 -16.58 -4.51
CA GLU A 235 -3.05 -17.22 -5.57
C GLU A 235 -4.02 -16.24 -6.24
N ALA A 236 -4.65 -15.35 -5.49
CA ALA A 236 -5.63 -14.40 -6.03
C ALA A 236 -4.95 -13.32 -6.88
N VAL A 237 -3.84 -12.75 -6.37
CA VAL A 237 -3.02 -11.77 -7.08
C VAL A 237 -2.44 -12.37 -8.35
N SER A 238 -1.79 -13.54 -8.26
CA SER A 238 -1.17 -14.21 -9.41
C SER A 238 -2.16 -14.52 -10.53
N ARG A 239 -3.45 -14.74 -10.24
CA ARG A 239 -4.45 -14.97 -11.29
C ARG A 239 -4.86 -13.69 -12.02
N LEU A 240 -4.82 -12.55 -11.34
CA LEU A 240 -5.38 -11.30 -11.87
C LEU A 240 -4.35 -10.48 -12.65
N ILE A 241 -3.06 -10.58 -12.30
CA ILE A 241 -1.98 -9.82 -12.93
C ILE A 241 -0.90 -10.69 -13.62
N ALA A 242 -1.22 -11.95 -13.91
CA ALA A 242 -0.37 -12.84 -14.73
C ALA A 242 -0.45 -12.55 -16.22
#